data_AF-A0A7C4NZZ6-F1
#
_entry.id   AF-A0A7C4NZZ6-F1
#
_cell.length_a   1.000
_cell.length_b   1.000
_cell.length_c   1.000
_cell.angle_alpha   90.00
_cell.angle_beta   90.00
_cell.angle_gamma   90.00
#
_symmetry.space_group_name_H-M   'P 1'
#
loop_
_entity.id
_entity.type
_entity.pdbx_description
1 polymer ?
#
loop_
_entity_poly.entity_id
_entity_poly.type
_entity_poly.pdbx_seq_one_letter_code
_entity_poly.pdbx_strand_id
1 'polypeptide(L)'
;MAFIAIEGMRFHAYHGVHEPERRLGADYLVDVFVQVDITAAAKTDDVEKTINYETIYRLCHLEMNHPRNLLEAVVASIVERMKKQFTNMTALKVCVRKLNPPLGGQVAAVYVQEELSFTVQCPRCNRMFISYASGDCWERFPNLHPATRETLLRQFGGKCLCDNCLNYYAG
;
A
#
# COMPACT_ATOMS: atom_id res chain seq x y z
N MET A 1 16.95 -4.89 -5.85
CA MET A 1 15.71 -4.10 -5.70
C MET A 1 15.50 -3.28 -6.97
N ALA A 2 14.29 -3.29 -7.51
CA ALA A 2 13.89 -2.48 -8.66
C ALA A 2 12.49 -1.89 -8.43
N PHE A 3 12.09 -0.95 -9.28
CA PHE A 3 10.74 -0.39 -9.27
C PHE A 3 9.93 -0.94 -10.45
N ILE A 4 8.69 -1.32 -10.18
CA ILE A 4 7.65 -1.52 -11.18
C ILE A 4 6.68 -0.36 -11.01
N ALA A 5 6.51 0.42 -12.08
CA ALA A 5 5.74 1.66 -12.04
C ALA A 5 4.72 1.72 -13.16
N ILE A 6 3.57 2.32 -12.85
CA ILE A 6 2.54 2.71 -13.82
C ILE A 6 2.25 4.17 -13.56
N GLU A 7 2.44 4.99 -14.58
CA GLU A 7 2.33 6.43 -14.49
C GLU A 7 1.23 6.91 -15.44
N GLY A 8 0.52 7.97 -15.02
CA GLY A 8 -0.47 8.64 -15.85
C GLY A 8 -1.73 7.82 -16.11
N MET A 9 -2.12 6.89 -15.21
CA MET A 9 -3.38 6.19 -15.35
C MET A 9 -4.54 7.19 -15.23
N ARG A 10 -5.24 7.42 -16.34
CA ARG A 10 -6.33 8.40 -16.39
C ARG A 10 -7.66 7.74 -16.08
N PHE A 11 -8.39 8.30 -15.12
CA PHE A 11 -9.73 7.85 -14.74
C PHE A 11 -10.68 9.04 -14.65
N HIS A 12 -11.91 8.87 -15.15
CA HIS A 12 -13.00 9.79 -14.86
C HIS A 12 -13.76 9.26 -13.64
N ALA A 13 -13.81 10.03 -12.56
CA ALA A 13 -14.36 9.58 -11.29
C ALA A 13 -15.16 10.67 -10.57
N TYR A 14 -15.98 10.26 -9.61
CA TYR A 14 -16.96 11.10 -8.93
C TYR A 14 -16.56 11.41 -7.48
N HIS A 15 -15.26 11.62 -7.25
CA HIS A 15 -14.76 12.02 -5.93
C HIS A 15 -14.96 13.52 -5.69
N GLY A 16 -15.23 13.89 -4.45
CA GLY A 16 -15.42 15.28 -4.04
C GLY A 16 -16.40 15.44 -2.90
N VAL A 17 -16.24 16.53 -2.15
CA VAL A 17 -17.13 16.89 -1.03
C VAL A 17 -18.40 17.54 -1.57
N HIS A 18 -18.28 18.34 -2.62
CA HIS A 18 -19.38 19.14 -3.13
C HIS A 18 -20.29 18.32 -4.06
N GLU A 19 -21.59 18.56 -3.96
CA GLU A 19 -22.58 17.85 -4.76
C GLU A 19 -22.36 17.97 -6.28
N PRO A 20 -22.00 19.15 -6.84
CA PRO A 20 -21.71 19.27 -8.27
C PRO A 20 -20.54 18.39 -8.72
N GLU A 21 -19.49 18.26 -7.90
CA GLU A 21 -18.33 17.41 -8.21
C GLU A 21 -18.73 15.94 -8.30
N ARG A 22 -19.62 15.48 -7.42
CA ARG A 22 -20.11 14.09 -7.42
C ARG A 22 -21.09 13.80 -8.56
N ARG A 23 -21.74 14.83 -9.13
CA ARG A 23 -22.66 14.68 -10.26
C ARG A 23 -21.94 14.74 -11.61
N LEU A 24 -21.04 15.70 -11.78
CA LEU A 24 -20.32 15.90 -13.05
C LEU A 24 -19.12 14.97 -13.19
N GLY A 25 -18.46 14.67 -12.06
CA GLY A 25 -17.17 13.98 -12.07
C GLY A 25 -16.02 14.90 -12.46
N ALA A 26 -14.82 14.36 -12.40
CA ALA A 26 -13.60 15.01 -12.86
C ALA A 26 -12.61 13.97 -13.39
N ASP A 27 -11.61 14.45 -14.13
CA ASP A 27 -10.48 13.63 -14.54
C ASP A 27 -9.42 13.57 -13.45
N TYR A 28 -8.93 12.36 -13.21
CA TYR A 28 -7.87 12.05 -12.27
C TYR A 28 -6.72 11.34 -12.97
N LEU A 29 -5.50 11.56 -12.49
CA LEU A 29 -4.33 10.76 -12.82
C LEU A 29 -3.86 10.01 -11.59
N VAL A 30 -3.58 8.72 -11.75
CA VAL A 30 -3.02 7.87 -10.69
C VAL A 30 -1.67 7.34 -11.14
N ASP A 31 -0.67 7.54 -10.29
CA ASP A 31 0.63 6.88 -10.44
C ASP A 31 0.85 5.92 -9.27
N VAL A 32 1.41 4.75 -9.58
CA VAL A 32 1.80 3.76 -8.59
C VAL A 32 3.22 3.30 -8.88
N PHE A 33 4.08 3.33 -7.86
CA PHE A 33 5.44 2.82 -7.90
C PHE A 33 5.59 1.78 -6.80
N VAL A 34 5.99 0.57 -7.18
CA VAL A 34 6.19 -0.54 -6.26
C VAL A 34 7.64 -0.95 -6.29
N GLN A 35 8.30 -0.97 -5.13
CA GLN A 35 9.63 -1.52 -5.00
C GLN A 35 9.55 -3.00 -4.63
N VAL A 36 10.28 -3.83 -5.38
CA VAL A 36 10.29 -5.29 -5.20
C VAL A 36 11.66 -5.86 -5.61
N ASP A 37 11.98 -7.04 -5.08
CA ASP A 37 13.11 -7.82 -5.57
C ASP A 37 12.73 -8.60 -6.82
N ILE A 38 13.27 -8.20 -7.97
CA ILE A 38 13.04 -8.85 -9.27
C ILE A 38 14.06 -9.94 -9.60
N THR A 39 15.02 -10.23 -8.71
CA THR A 39 16.16 -11.10 -9.01
C THR A 39 15.72 -12.51 -9.44
N ALA A 40 14.64 -13.03 -8.85
CA ALA A 40 14.07 -14.34 -9.23
C ALA A 40 13.37 -14.29 -10.59
N ALA A 41 12.48 -13.31 -10.79
CA ALA A 41 11.75 -13.13 -12.05
C ALA A 41 12.70 -12.88 -13.23
N ALA A 42 13.71 -12.03 -13.06
CA ALA A 42 14.70 -11.73 -14.10
C ALA A 42 15.54 -12.95 -14.51
N LYS A 43 15.73 -13.92 -13.61
CA LYS A 43 16.46 -15.16 -13.91
C LYS A 43 15.61 -16.20 -14.61
N THR A 44 14.32 -16.27 -14.30
CA THR A 44 13.45 -17.34 -14.78
C THR A 44 12.44 -16.90 -15.83
N ASP A 45 12.36 -15.61 -16.13
CA ASP A 45 11.40 -14.99 -17.04
C ASP A 45 9.94 -15.39 -16.72
N ASP A 46 9.63 -15.42 -15.41
CA ASP A 46 8.35 -15.91 -14.89
C ASP A 46 7.57 -14.76 -14.25
N VAL A 47 6.42 -14.44 -14.84
CA VAL A 47 5.53 -13.35 -14.40
C VAL A 47 4.93 -13.62 -13.02
N GLU A 48 4.79 -14.87 -12.61
CA GLU A 48 4.27 -15.25 -11.29
C GLU A 48 5.28 -14.95 -10.17
N LYS A 49 6.55 -14.72 -10.51
CA LYS A 49 7.61 -14.35 -9.55
C LYS A 49 7.83 -12.86 -9.42
N THR A 50 6.98 -12.05 -10.04
CA THR A 50 7.02 -10.58 -9.95
C THR A 50 5.64 -10.02 -9.64
N ILE A 51 5.56 -8.69 -9.51
CA ILE A 51 4.30 -7.98 -9.35
C ILE A 51 3.75 -7.65 -10.74
N ASN A 52 2.58 -8.19 -11.06
CA ASN A 52 1.90 -7.92 -12.32
C ASN A 52 1.29 -6.51 -12.31
N TYR A 53 1.77 -5.65 -13.20
CA TYR A 53 1.28 -4.28 -13.36
C TYR A 53 -0.19 -4.23 -13.85
N GLU A 54 -0.70 -5.23 -14.58
CA GLU A 54 -2.13 -5.27 -14.93
C GLU A 54 -3.00 -5.37 -13.68
N THR A 55 -2.56 -6.14 -12.68
CA THR A 55 -3.25 -6.25 -11.40
C THR A 55 -3.28 -4.90 -10.71
N ILE A 56 -2.17 -4.15 -10.70
CA ILE A 56 -2.11 -2.79 -10.13
C ILE A 56 -3.12 -1.86 -10.82
N TYR A 57 -3.15 -1.86 -12.16
CA TYR A 57 -4.11 -1.05 -12.92
C TYR A 57 -5.55 -1.39 -12.56
N ARG A 58 -5.90 -2.69 -12.51
CA ARG A 58 -7.25 -3.16 -12.16
C ARG A 58 -7.64 -2.74 -10.74
N LEU A 59 -6.72 -2.83 -9.78
CA LEU A 59 -6.97 -2.36 -8.41
C LEU A 59 -7.24 -0.85 -8.38
N CYS A 60 -6.42 -0.05 -9.06
CA CYS A 60 -6.63 1.40 -9.13
C CYS A 60 -7.97 1.73 -9.80
N HIS A 61 -8.30 1.07 -10.90
CA HIS A 61 -9.59 1.24 -11.59
C HIS A 61 -10.78 0.92 -10.68
N LEU A 62 -10.71 -0.15 -9.88
CA LEU A 62 -11.77 -0.48 -8.92
C LEU A 62 -11.93 0.59 -7.84
N GLU A 63 -10.83 1.07 -7.26
CA GLU A 63 -10.88 2.09 -6.21
C GLU A 63 -11.34 3.46 -6.74
N MET A 64 -10.96 3.82 -7.96
CA MET A 64 -11.41 5.06 -8.62
C MET A 64 -12.91 5.03 -8.99
N ASN A 65 -13.48 3.84 -9.19
CA ASN A 65 -14.92 3.67 -9.41
C ASN A 65 -15.75 3.71 -8.13
N HIS A 66 -15.12 3.82 -6.95
CA HIS A 66 -15.81 3.92 -5.67
C HIS A 66 -15.77 5.38 -5.18
N PRO A 67 -16.86 6.16 -5.30
CA PRO A 67 -16.87 7.56 -4.90
C PRO A 67 -16.44 7.77 -3.45
N ARG A 68 -15.60 8.79 -3.24
CA ARG A 68 -15.06 9.19 -1.94
C ARG A 68 -15.12 10.71 -1.84
N ASN A 69 -15.21 11.24 -0.63
CA ASN A 69 -15.24 12.69 -0.44
C ASN A 69 -13.84 13.32 -0.60
N LEU A 70 -12.79 12.58 -0.23
CA LEU A 70 -11.43 13.07 -0.07
C LEU A 70 -10.45 12.24 -0.91
N LEU A 71 -9.40 12.89 -1.45
CA LEU A 71 -8.33 12.21 -2.20
C LEU A 71 -7.50 11.30 -1.28
N GLU A 72 -7.31 11.72 -0.04
CA GLU A 72 -6.66 10.98 1.04
C GLU A 72 -7.32 9.61 1.23
N ALA A 73 -8.64 9.57 1.22
CA ALA A 73 -9.38 8.32 1.35
C ALA A 73 -9.20 7.41 0.13
N VAL A 74 -9.04 7.98 -1.08
CA VAL A 74 -8.76 7.21 -2.30
C VAL A 74 -7.35 6.62 -2.24
N VAL A 75 -6.34 7.43 -1.92
CA VAL A 75 -4.94 6.99 -1.76
C VAL A 75 -4.83 5.88 -0.73
N ALA A 76 -5.40 6.09 0.46
CA ALA A 76 -5.40 5.08 1.53
C ALA A 76 -6.09 3.78 1.10
N SER A 77 -7.21 3.85 0.37
CA SER A 77 -7.92 2.66 -0.13
C SER A 77 -7.06 1.87 -1.13
N ILE A 78 -6.39 2.56 -2.05
CA ILE A 78 -5.44 1.94 -2.99
C ILE A 78 -4.29 1.27 -2.23
N VAL A 79 -3.67 1.97 -1.27
CA VAL A 79 -2.57 1.44 -0.44
C VAL A 79 -3.00 0.16 0.28
N GLU A 80 -4.16 0.17 0.94
CA GLU A 80 -4.66 -0.99 1.66
C GLU A 80 -4.99 -2.17 0.72
N ARG A 81 -5.51 -1.89 -0.47
CA ARG A 81 -5.76 -2.91 -1.49
C ARG A 81 -4.47 -3.53 -2.01
N MET A 82 -3.43 -2.71 -2.21
CA MET A 82 -2.10 -3.16 -2.63
C MET A 82 -1.47 -4.07 -1.58
N LYS A 83 -1.50 -3.69 -0.29
CA LYS A 83 -1.00 -4.50 0.84
C LYS A 83 -1.68 -5.87 0.93
N LYS A 84 -2.98 -5.93 0.64
CA LYS A 84 -3.76 -7.19 0.64
C LYS A 84 -3.46 -8.07 -0.57
N GLN A 85 -3.14 -7.47 -1.71
CA GLN A 85 -2.91 -8.20 -2.96
C GLN A 85 -1.50 -8.77 -3.07
N PHE A 86 -0.47 -8.04 -2.62
CA PHE A 86 0.93 -8.40 -2.85
C PHE A 86 1.67 -8.59 -1.53
N THR A 87 2.37 -9.71 -1.36
CA THR A 87 3.09 -10.08 -0.12
C THR A 87 4.59 -9.73 -0.13
N ASN A 88 5.13 -9.33 -1.28
CA ASN A 88 6.56 -9.15 -1.53
C ASN A 88 6.98 -7.70 -1.82
N MET A 89 6.09 -6.72 -1.63
CA MET A 89 6.43 -5.29 -1.80
C MET A 89 7.31 -4.82 -0.65
N THR A 90 8.42 -4.16 -0.97
CA THR A 90 9.30 -3.56 0.05
C THR A 90 9.05 -2.09 0.26
N ALA A 91 8.52 -1.40 -0.74
CA ALA A 91 8.05 -0.02 -0.66
C ALA A 91 6.94 0.22 -1.68
N LEU A 92 6.10 1.21 -1.41
CA LEU A 92 4.98 1.61 -2.26
C LEU A 92 4.87 3.13 -2.24
N LYS A 93 4.71 3.73 -3.42
CA LYS A 93 4.34 5.14 -3.58
C LYS A 93 3.08 5.22 -4.44
N VAL A 94 2.05 5.89 -3.95
CA VAL A 94 0.79 6.11 -4.66
C VAL A 94 0.53 7.61 -4.73
N CYS A 95 0.26 8.13 -5.92
CA CYS A 95 -0.08 9.53 -6.13
C CYS A 95 -1.41 9.62 -6.89
N VAL A 96 -2.38 10.33 -6.35
CA VAL A 96 -3.66 10.60 -7.01
C VAL A 96 -3.77 12.10 -7.23
N ARG A 97 -3.89 12.50 -8.51
CA ARG A 97 -4.02 13.89 -8.93
C ARG A 97 -5.43 14.15 -9.44
N LYS A 98 -6.04 15.24 -9.01
CA LYS A 98 -7.27 15.79 -9.58
C LYS A 98 -6.88 16.88 -10.58
N LEU A 99 -7.26 16.71 -11.84
CA LEU A 99 -6.96 17.67 -12.90
C LEU A 99 -7.96 18.82 -12.89
N ASN A 100 -7.49 20.03 -13.18
CA ASN A 100 -8.30 21.25 -13.30
C ASN A 100 -9.35 21.43 -12.17
N PRO A 101 -8.95 21.34 -10.88
CA PRO A 101 -9.89 21.50 -9.77
C PRO A 101 -10.52 22.91 -9.75
N PRO A 102 -11.78 23.05 -9.30
CA PRO A 102 -12.48 24.33 -9.25
C PRO A 102 -12.02 25.19 -8.06
N LEU A 103 -10.84 25.79 -8.15
CA LEU A 103 -10.25 26.63 -7.10
C LEU A 103 -10.48 28.14 -7.29
N GLY A 104 -11.24 28.54 -8.33
CA GLY A 104 -11.45 29.95 -8.69
C GLY A 104 -10.32 30.59 -9.51
N GLY A 105 -9.30 29.81 -9.87
CA GLY A 105 -8.22 30.21 -10.78
C GLY A 105 -7.71 29.01 -11.58
N GLN A 106 -6.87 29.26 -12.59
CA GLN A 106 -6.34 28.18 -13.43
C GLN A 106 -5.18 27.47 -12.75
N VAL A 107 -5.35 26.18 -12.47
CA VAL A 107 -4.29 25.28 -12.00
C VAL A 107 -4.34 23.98 -12.78
N ALA A 108 -3.18 23.38 -13.06
CA ALA A 108 -3.13 22.13 -13.83
C ALA A 108 -3.70 20.95 -13.04
N ALA A 109 -3.28 20.79 -11.78
CA ALA A 109 -3.73 19.72 -10.90
C ALA A 109 -3.45 20.03 -9.43
N VAL A 110 -4.17 19.33 -8.55
CA VAL A 110 -3.81 19.14 -7.14
C VAL A 110 -3.63 17.64 -6.89
N TYR A 111 -2.81 17.25 -5.92
CA TYR A 111 -2.56 15.84 -5.66
C TYR A 111 -2.34 15.51 -4.20
N VAL A 112 -2.66 14.27 -3.84
CA VAL A 112 -2.27 13.63 -2.59
C VAL A 112 -1.34 12.47 -2.94
N GLN A 113 -0.23 12.37 -2.22
CA GLN A 113 0.74 11.30 -2.40
C GLN A 113 1.11 10.70 -1.06
N GLU A 114 1.19 9.37 -1.03
CA GLU A 114 1.68 8.60 0.11
C GLU A 114 2.85 7.73 -0.34
N GLU A 115 3.90 7.68 0.47
CA GLU A 115 5.09 6.85 0.25
C GLU A 115 5.40 6.05 1.52
N LEU A 116 5.52 4.75 1.37
CA LEU A 116 5.63 3.79 2.46
C LEU A 116 6.79 2.83 2.21
N SER A 117 7.53 2.49 3.26
CA SER A 117 8.51 1.41 3.29
C SER A 117 8.05 0.32 4.24
N PHE A 118 8.13 -0.93 3.80
CA PHE A 118 7.63 -2.10 4.52
C PHE A 118 8.75 -2.99 5.05
N THR A 119 10.01 -2.60 4.83
CA THR A 119 11.15 -3.39 5.26
C THR A 119 11.49 -3.05 6.71
N VAL A 120 11.33 -4.03 7.60
CA VAL A 120 11.55 -3.88 9.05
C VAL A 120 12.65 -4.84 9.50
N GLN A 121 13.48 -4.39 10.44
CA GLN A 121 14.48 -5.24 11.08
C GLN A 121 13.90 -5.95 12.30
N CYS A 122 14.03 -7.28 12.36
CA CYS A 122 13.62 -8.06 13.51
C CYS A 122 14.57 -7.79 14.71
N PRO A 123 14.09 -7.30 15.86
CA PRO A 123 14.94 -6.98 17.01
C PRO A 123 15.57 -8.21 17.68
N ARG A 124 15.07 -9.42 17.42
CA ARG A 124 15.60 -10.67 18.00
C ARG A 124 16.75 -11.27 17.19
N CYS A 125 16.62 -11.31 15.86
CA CYS A 125 17.59 -11.99 14.98
C CYS A 125 18.28 -11.07 13.98
N ASN A 126 17.98 -9.77 14.02
CA ASN A 126 18.50 -8.72 13.14
C ASN A 126 18.26 -8.92 11.63
N ARG A 127 17.45 -9.91 11.24
CA ARG A 127 17.06 -10.13 9.84
C ARG A 127 16.02 -9.10 9.40
N MET A 128 16.16 -8.63 8.15
CA MET A 128 15.17 -7.80 7.49
C MET A 128 14.01 -8.67 6.99
N PHE A 129 12.79 -8.17 7.12
CA PHE A 129 11.58 -8.82 6.59
C PHE A 129 10.51 -7.78 6.23
N ILE A 130 9.50 -8.21 5.49
CA ILE A 130 8.38 -7.35 5.07
C ILE A 130 7.27 -7.40 6.12
N SER A 131 6.79 -6.23 6.53
CA SER A 131 5.62 -6.08 7.39
C SER A 131 4.74 -4.95 6.88
N TYR A 132 3.46 -5.26 6.64
CA TYR A 132 2.45 -4.27 6.22
C TYR A 132 1.58 -3.75 7.36
N ALA A 133 1.77 -4.27 8.57
CA ALA A 133 0.98 -3.87 9.72
C ALA A 133 1.22 -2.40 10.06
N SER A 134 0.13 -1.65 10.21
CA SER A 134 0.12 -0.27 10.74
C SER A 134 0.12 -0.21 12.27
N GLY A 135 0.05 -1.37 12.94
CA GLY A 135 -0.01 -1.51 14.39
C GLY A 135 0.70 -2.77 14.87
N ASP A 136 0.06 -3.53 15.77
CA ASP A 136 0.62 -4.78 16.28
C ASP A 136 0.63 -5.86 15.19
N CYS A 137 1.77 -6.04 14.55
CA CYS A 137 1.98 -7.08 13.54
C CYS A 137 1.88 -8.50 14.10
N TRP A 138 1.72 -8.71 15.41
CA TRP A 138 1.48 -10.03 15.95
C TRP A 138 0.04 -10.51 15.76
N GLU A 139 -0.90 -9.63 15.38
CA GLU A 139 -2.29 -9.99 15.06
C GLU A 139 -2.41 -10.98 13.90
N ARG A 140 -1.39 -11.06 13.03
CA ARG A 140 -1.31 -12.08 11.96
C ARG A 140 -1.14 -13.52 12.50
N PHE A 141 -0.92 -13.68 13.80
CA PHE A 141 -0.88 -14.98 14.49
C PHE A 141 -2.16 -15.16 15.31
N PRO A 142 -3.21 -15.81 14.75
CA PRO A 142 -4.53 -15.87 15.37
C PRO A 142 -4.57 -16.60 16.72
N ASN A 143 -3.55 -17.42 17.02
CA ASN A 143 -3.47 -18.22 18.24
C ASN A 143 -2.45 -17.69 19.26
N LEU A 144 -2.05 -16.41 19.17
CA LEU A 144 -1.11 -15.85 20.14
C LEU A 144 -1.79 -15.62 21.49
N HIS A 145 -1.39 -16.42 22.50
CA HIS A 145 -1.96 -16.33 23.84
C HIS A 145 -1.74 -14.92 24.45
N PRO A 146 -2.71 -14.33 25.19
CA PRO A 146 -2.59 -12.98 25.76
C PRO A 146 -1.33 -12.78 26.63
N ALA A 147 -0.95 -13.79 27.42
CA ALA A 147 0.27 -13.74 28.24
C ALA A 147 1.56 -13.67 27.40
N THR A 148 1.58 -14.36 26.25
CA THR A 148 2.69 -14.28 25.29
C THR A 148 2.75 -12.87 24.70
N ARG A 149 1.61 -12.29 24.35
CA ARG A 149 1.54 -10.91 23.86
C ARG A 149 2.10 -9.91 24.86
N GLU A 150 1.74 -10.02 26.14
CA GLU A 150 2.33 -9.18 27.19
C GLU A 150 3.85 -9.34 27.31
N THR A 151 4.35 -10.58 27.18
CA THR A 151 5.79 -10.87 27.23
C THR A 151 6.51 -10.21 26.07
N LEU A 152 5.95 -10.27 24.86
CA LEU A 152 6.49 -9.62 23.67
C LEU A 152 6.47 -8.09 23.80
N LEU A 153 5.39 -7.52 24.36
CA LEU A 153 5.34 -6.07 24.65
C LEU A 153 6.46 -5.66 25.61
N ARG A 154 6.70 -6.43 26.68
CA ARG A 154 7.76 -6.15 27.64
C ARG A 154 9.17 -6.30 27.04
N GLN A 155 9.39 -7.30 26.19
CA GLN A 155 10.73 -7.58 25.63
C GLN A 155 11.07 -6.69 24.42
N PHE A 156 10.11 -6.41 23.55
CA PHE A 156 10.37 -5.78 22.26
C PHE A 156 9.66 -4.43 22.07
N GLY A 157 8.87 -3.97 23.03
CA GLY A 157 8.24 -2.64 23.01
C GLY A 157 7.30 -2.43 21.82
N GLY A 158 6.63 -3.48 21.36
CA GLY A 158 5.73 -3.43 20.19
C GLY A 158 6.43 -3.49 18.83
N LYS A 159 7.76 -3.70 18.79
CA LYS A 159 8.48 -3.93 17.53
C LYS A 159 8.15 -5.28 16.92
N CYS A 160 8.06 -5.31 15.60
CA CYS A 160 7.71 -6.51 14.86
C CYS A 160 8.81 -7.56 14.84
N LEU A 161 8.41 -8.82 15.08
CA LEU A 161 9.26 -9.99 14.92
C LEU A 161 8.96 -10.68 13.59
N CYS A 162 10.00 -11.21 12.95
CA CYS A 162 9.81 -12.10 11.80
C CYS A 162 9.14 -13.42 12.23
N ASP A 163 8.55 -14.13 11.27
CA ASP A 163 7.68 -15.28 11.55
C ASP A 163 8.41 -16.39 12.32
N ASN A 164 9.68 -16.66 11.96
CA ASN A 164 10.52 -17.61 12.68
C ASN A 164 10.75 -17.20 14.15
N CYS A 165 10.95 -15.91 14.40
CA CYS A 165 11.18 -15.42 15.74
C CYS A 165 9.91 -15.42 16.58
N LEU A 166 8.76 -15.19 15.96
CA LEU A 166 7.46 -15.17 16.61
C LEU A 166 6.95 -16.60 16.91
N ASN A 167 7.16 -17.54 16.00
CA ASN A 167 6.84 -18.97 16.20
C ASN A 167 7.52 -19.57 17.45
N TYR A 168 8.72 -19.09 17.79
CA TYR A 168 9.41 -19.52 19.02
C TYR A 168 8.64 -19.19 20.31
N TYR A 169 7.82 -18.14 20.30
CA TYR A 169 7.01 -17.72 21.45
C TYR A 169 5.56 -18.25 21.40
N ALA A 170 5.11 -18.64 20.20
CA ALA A 170 3.77 -19.20 19.99
C ALA A 170 3.69 -20.71 20.26
N GLY A 171 4.83 -21.36 20.58
CA GLY A 171 4.93 -22.77 20.95
C GLY A 171 4.86 -23.02 22.45
#